data_AF-A0A4Q5LR32-F1
#
_entry.id   AF-A0A4Q5LR32-F1
#
_cell.length_a   1.000
_cell.length_b   1.000
_cell.length_c   1.000
_cell.angle_alpha   90.00
_cell.angle_beta   90.00
_cell.angle_gamma   90.00
#
_symmetry.space_group_name_H-M   'P 1'
#
loop_
_entity.id
_entity.type
_entity.pdbx_description
1 polymer ?
#
loop_
_entity_poly.entity_id
_entity_poly.type
_entity_poly.pdbx_seq_one_letter_code
_entity_poly.pdbx_strand_id
1 'polypeptide(L)'
;MVESPEGKYILDRLQHELPVQFRYHNVDHTLDVYHSAQAIARQENINEEDTRLLLAAALYHDCGYLEHIHNHEAASCNIARQALPKFGYADADIEKICTLIMATQLPQQPKTLLEEIICDADLDYLGREDFIRTGNRLFNEMQALGTIKSEKQWDTMQVNFLQGHRYFTNASLKNKEPKKQENLRDLRNKTLTLMTNNNAIKISFLDTVYTLAGILFCGFALKSFLVPNAFFDGGVTGISLLIHELYHVNIAYVIIIANIPFIIMGAFQVNKSFAVKTFLAIVGVALCLLYIPYPEKITSDKLLVSIFGGVFMGTGIGLAIRGGCALDGIEVLALYTGKRISFTISEIILGINIVIFLIAAIKLGLPTSLYSILTYYTASRTINFVIEGLEEYTGVTIISGQNAAIKEMLVKQLGRGITVYKGERGFLKDSFDVSHPVDIVFTVVTRLELRRLKNMVHDIDPKAFIFTSIIKEAAGGVLKRRARH
;
A
#
# COMPACT_ATOMS: atom_id res chain seq x y z
N MET A 1 -18.66 -42.61 -3.22
CA MET A 1 -17.71 -43.25 -4.15
C MET A 1 -16.35 -43.55 -3.52
N VAL A 2 -15.98 -43.00 -2.36
CA VAL A 2 -14.74 -43.45 -1.66
C VAL A 2 -14.73 -44.97 -1.43
N GLU A 3 -15.87 -45.54 -1.04
CA GLU A 3 -16.02 -46.98 -0.81
C GLU A 3 -16.36 -47.80 -2.08
N SER A 4 -16.57 -47.16 -3.24
CA SER A 4 -16.90 -47.89 -4.47
C SER A 4 -15.65 -48.56 -5.07
N PRO A 5 -15.81 -49.64 -5.86
CA PRO A 5 -14.68 -50.37 -6.43
C PRO A 5 -13.67 -49.49 -7.18
N GLU A 6 -14.15 -48.54 -7.97
CA GLU A 6 -13.33 -47.59 -8.74
C GLU A 6 -12.60 -46.57 -7.86
N GLY A 7 -13.19 -46.18 -6.72
CA GLY A 7 -12.56 -45.31 -5.74
C GLY A 7 -11.48 -46.03 -4.94
N LYS A 8 -11.78 -47.24 -4.44
CA LYS A 8 -10.80 -48.09 -3.75
C LYS A 8 -9.61 -48.39 -4.63
N TYR A 9 -9.84 -48.70 -5.92
CA TYR A 9 -8.78 -48.96 -6.87
C TYR A 9 -7.78 -47.81 -6.94
N ILE A 10 -8.24 -46.56 -7.14
CA ILE A 10 -7.31 -45.44 -7.32
C ILE A 10 -6.66 -44.98 -6.02
N LEU A 11 -7.41 -45.00 -4.91
CA LEU A 11 -6.88 -44.64 -3.59
C LEU A 11 -5.82 -45.66 -3.12
N ASP A 12 -6.02 -46.95 -3.40
CA ASP A 12 -5.02 -47.99 -3.08
C ASP A 12 -3.73 -47.80 -3.87
N ARG A 13 -3.83 -47.45 -5.16
CA ARG A 13 -2.65 -47.12 -5.98
C ARG A 13 -1.94 -45.88 -5.45
N LEU A 14 -2.66 -44.80 -5.15
CA LEU A 14 -2.06 -43.59 -4.57
C LEU A 14 -1.41 -43.87 -3.21
N GLN A 15 -1.96 -44.77 -2.40
CA GLN A 15 -1.41 -45.12 -1.08
C GLN A 15 -0.09 -45.91 -1.17
N HIS A 16 0.05 -46.78 -2.18
CA HIS A 16 1.15 -47.75 -2.25
C HIS A 16 2.18 -47.46 -3.35
N GLU A 17 1.79 -46.81 -4.44
CA GLU A 17 2.65 -46.56 -5.61
C GLU A 17 3.23 -45.14 -5.64
N LEU A 18 2.62 -44.19 -4.91
CA LEU A 18 3.05 -42.79 -4.94
C LEU A 18 4.39 -42.59 -4.22
N PRO A 19 5.37 -41.89 -4.82
CA PRO A 19 6.66 -41.63 -4.18
C PRO A 19 6.53 -40.85 -2.86
N VAL A 20 7.34 -41.22 -1.86
CA VAL A 20 7.31 -40.64 -0.50
C VAL A 20 7.57 -39.13 -0.42
N GLN A 21 8.08 -38.53 -1.50
CA GLN A 21 8.31 -37.09 -1.60
C GLN A 21 7.01 -36.27 -1.77
N PHE A 22 5.91 -36.88 -2.24
CA PHE A 22 4.62 -36.23 -2.41
C PHE A 22 3.88 -36.08 -1.07
N ARG A 23 4.14 -34.97 -0.38
CA ARG A 23 3.59 -34.67 0.94
C ARG A 23 2.26 -33.94 0.90
N TYR A 24 1.92 -33.35 -0.25
CA TYR A 24 0.65 -32.68 -0.51
C TYR A 24 -0.20 -33.49 -1.47
N HIS A 25 0.27 -33.80 -2.68
CA HIS A 25 -0.52 -34.49 -3.71
C HIS A 25 -0.58 -36.00 -3.42
N ASN A 26 -1.32 -36.39 -2.38
CA ASN A 26 -1.47 -37.76 -1.90
C ASN A 26 -2.93 -38.09 -1.58
N VAL A 27 -3.17 -39.29 -1.04
CA VAL A 27 -4.50 -39.81 -0.69
C VAL A 27 -5.30 -38.84 0.19
N ASP A 28 -4.67 -38.19 1.17
CA ASP A 28 -5.36 -37.23 2.04
C ASP A 28 -5.89 -36.04 1.23
N HIS A 29 -5.09 -35.51 0.31
CA HIS A 29 -5.52 -34.40 -0.56
C HIS A 29 -6.61 -34.84 -1.53
N THR A 30 -6.48 -36.01 -2.17
CA THR A 30 -7.52 -36.56 -3.04
C THR A 30 -8.86 -36.69 -2.32
N LEU A 31 -8.85 -37.16 -1.07
CA LEU A 31 -10.05 -37.24 -0.24
C LEU A 31 -10.59 -35.86 0.16
N ASP A 32 -9.71 -34.90 0.47
CA ASP A 32 -10.08 -33.51 0.77
C ASP A 32 -10.80 -32.84 -0.40
N VAL A 33 -10.28 -33.01 -1.63
CA VAL A 33 -10.91 -32.52 -2.87
C VAL A 33 -12.24 -33.23 -3.11
N TYR A 34 -12.30 -34.55 -2.95
CA TYR A 34 -13.56 -35.31 -3.06
C TYR A 34 -14.65 -34.79 -2.12
N HIS A 35 -14.32 -34.58 -0.84
CA HIS A 35 -15.28 -34.10 0.14
C HIS A 35 -15.70 -32.63 -0.13
N SER A 36 -14.75 -31.80 -0.57
CA SER A 36 -15.03 -30.41 -0.94
C SER A 36 -15.93 -30.34 -2.17
N ALA A 37 -15.64 -31.10 -3.23
CA ALA A 37 -16.47 -31.20 -4.42
C ALA A 37 -17.88 -31.69 -4.09
N GLN A 38 -18.02 -32.69 -3.23
CA GLN A 38 -19.33 -33.17 -2.76
C GLN A 38 -20.12 -32.07 -2.02
N ALA A 39 -19.45 -31.32 -1.15
CA ALA A 39 -20.09 -30.27 -0.36
C ALA A 39 -20.54 -29.09 -1.24
N ILE A 40 -19.72 -28.68 -2.21
CA ILE A 40 -20.03 -27.60 -3.15
C ILE A 40 -21.15 -28.05 -4.10
N ALA A 41 -21.09 -29.26 -4.66
CA ALA A 41 -22.14 -29.79 -5.54
C ALA A 41 -23.53 -29.81 -4.88
N ARG A 42 -23.59 -30.14 -3.58
CA ARG A 42 -24.85 -30.06 -2.80
C ARG A 42 -25.36 -28.63 -2.66
N GLN A 43 -24.48 -27.64 -2.48
CA GLN A 43 -24.86 -26.24 -2.35
C GLN A 43 -25.30 -25.63 -3.69
N GLU A 44 -24.70 -26.07 -4.79
CA GLU A 44 -25.04 -25.66 -6.17
C GLU A 44 -26.19 -26.48 -6.77
N ASN A 45 -26.79 -27.41 -6.00
CA ASN A 45 -27.92 -28.26 -6.40
C ASN A 45 -27.67 -29.10 -7.67
N ILE A 46 -26.47 -29.68 -7.79
CA ILE A 46 -26.12 -30.57 -8.91
C ILE A 46 -26.89 -31.90 -8.79
N ASN A 47 -27.35 -32.44 -9.92
CA ASN A 47 -28.06 -33.71 -9.96
C ASN A 47 -27.13 -34.91 -9.60
N GLU A 48 -27.72 -36.05 -9.28
CA GLU A 48 -26.96 -37.22 -8.81
C GLU A 48 -26.00 -37.81 -9.85
N GLU A 49 -26.39 -37.81 -11.13
CA GLU A 49 -25.57 -38.38 -12.21
C GLU A 49 -24.31 -37.53 -12.44
N ASP A 50 -24.46 -36.22 -12.57
CA ASP A 50 -23.35 -35.29 -12.73
C ASP A 50 -22.49 -35.23 -11.46
N THR A 51 -23.10 -35.32 -10.27
CA THR A 51 -22.35 -35.43 -9.01
C THR A 51 -21.50 -36.70 -8.99
N ARG A 52 -22.00 -37.83 -9.49
CA ARG A 52 -21.22 -39.08 -9.58
C ARG A 52 -20.00 -38.90 -10.49
N LEU A 53 -20.16 -38.26 -11.66
CA LEU A 53 -19.05 -38.01 -12.58
C LEU A 53 -18.01 -37.03 -11.99
N LEU A 54 -18.48 -35.95 -11.36
CA LEU A 54 -17.65 -34.99 -10.65
C LEU A 54 -16.81 -35.65 -9.54
N LEU A 55 -17.44 -36.52 -8.75
CA LEU A 55 -16.76 -37.21 -7.65
C LEU A 55 -15.79 -38.29 -8.16
N ALA A 56 -16.05 -38.91 -9.32
CA ALA A 56 -15.06 -39.75 -10.00
C ALA A 56 -13.85 -38.91 -10.43
N ALA A 57 -14.08 -37.76 -11.06
CA ALA A 57 -13.02 -36.85 -11.47
C ALA A 57 -12.17 -36.39 -10.27
N ALA A 58 -12.81 -36.02 -9.16
CA ALA A 58 -12.10 -35.64 -7.93
C ALA A 58 -11.22 -36.77 -7.36
N LEU A 59 -11.61 -38.05 -7.48
CA LEU A 59 -10.76 -39.17 -7.03
C LEU A 59 -9.58 -39.45 -7.97
N TYR A 60 -9.69 -39.08 -9.24
CA TYR A 60 -8.68 -39.36 -10.26
C TYR A 60 -7.82 -38.15 -10.65
N HIS A 61 -8.16 -36.92 -10.26
CA HIS A 61 -7.53 -35.70 -10.80
C HIS A 61 -6.00 -35.68 -10.67
N ASP A 62 -5.48 -36.19 -9.56
CA ASP A 62 -4.06 -36.20 -9.22
C ASP A 62 -3.35 -37.54 -9.44
N CYS A 63 -4.05 -38.58 -9.90
CA CYS A 63 -3.44 -39.91 -10.02
C CYS A 63 -2.31 -39.98 -11.06
N GLY A 64 -2.22 -39.02 -11.97
CA GLY A 64 -1.13 -38.86 -12.92
C GLY A 64 0.23 -38.64 -12.28
N TYR A 65 0.31 -38.19 -11.02
CA TYR A 65 1.58 -38.12 -10.27
C TYR A 65 2.24 -39.49 -10.07
N LEU A 66 1.51 -40.60 -10.26
CA LEU A 66 2.06 -41.95 -10.33
C LEU A 66 2.97 -42.17 -11.55
N GLU A 67 2.77 -41.41 -12.63
CA GLU A 67 3.49 -41.57 -13.90
C GLU A 67 4.39 -40.36 -14.19
N HIS A 68 3.84 -39.15 -14.14
CA HIS A 68 4.50 -37.93 -14.58
C HIS A 68 4.12 -36.73 -13.69
N ILE A 69 5.12 -35.93 -13.31
CA ILE A 69 4.90 -34.66 -12.58
C ILE A 69 4.41 -33.56 -13.53
N HIS A 70 5.03 -33.47 -14.70
CA HIS A 70 4.64 -32.50 -15.72
C HIS A 70 3.42 -33.02 -16.46
N ASN A 71 2.38 -32.18 -16.57
CA ASN A 71 1.12 -32.51 -17.27
C ASN A 71 0.43 -33.74 -16.65
N HIS A 72 0.41 -33.81 -15.32
CA HIS A 72 -0.15 -34.92 -14.56
C HIS A 72 -1.65 -35.07 -14.81
N GLU A 73 -2.37 -33.99 -15.12
CA GLU A 73 -3.80 -34.01 -15.44
C GLU A 73 -4.08 -34.89 -16.69
N ALA A 74 -3.23 -34.80 -17.71
CA ALA A 74 -3.35 -35.65 -18.90
C ALA A 74 -3.00 -37.12 -18.59
N ALA A 75 -2.02 -37.37 -17.72
CA ALA A 75 -1.70 -38.72 -17.24
C ALA A 75 -2.85 -39.30 -16.40
N SER A 76 -3.47 -38.49 -15.53
CA SER A 76 -4.68 -38.84 -14.78
C SER A 76 -5.83 -39.25 -15.71
N CYS A 77 -6.02 -38.54 -16.82
CA CYS A 77 -6.99 -38.91 -17.84
C CYS A 77 -6.67 -40.26 -18.49
N ASN A 78 -5.40 -40.57 -18.75
CA ASN A 78 -4.99 -41.86 -19.30
C ASN A 78 -5.28 -43.00 -18.31
N ILE A 79 -4.97 -42.80 -17.02
CA ILE A 79 -5.28 -43.77 -15.97
C ILE A 79 -6.80 -43.97 -15.86
N ALA A 80 -7.59 -42.89 -15.90
CA ALA A 80 -9.04 -42.95 -15.87
C ALA A 80 -9.61 -43.74 -17.08
N ARG A 81 -9.11 -43.48 -18.30
CA ARG A 81 -9.51 -44.22 -19.51
C ARG A 81 -9.19 -45.71 -19.44
N GLN A 82 -8.13 -46.11 -18.75
CA GLN A 82 -7.77 -47.52 -18.59
C GLN A 82 -8.54 -48.22 -17.45
N ALA A 83 -8.86 -47.48 -16.38
CA ALA A 83 -9.44 -48.04 -15.17
C ALA A 83 -10.98 -48.05 -15.21
N LEU A 84 -11.61 -46.93 -15.53
CA LEU A 84 -13.06 -46.73 -15.42
C LEU A 84 -13.93 -47.67 -16.28
N PRO A 85 -13.51 -48.13 -17.49
CA PRO A 85 -14.29 -49.11 -18.23
C PRO A 85 -14.50 -50.43 -17.47
N LYS A 86 -13.53 -50.83 -16.64
CA LYS A 86 -13.62 -52.06 -15.81
C LYS A 86 -14.69 -51.98 -14.73
N PHE A 87 -15.15 -50.76 -14.42
CA PHE A 87 -16.19 -50.48 -13.42
C PHE A 87 -17.52 -50.06 -14.06
N GLY A 88 -17.67 -50.22 -15.37
CA GLY A 88 -18.95 -50.00 -16.07
C GLY A 88 -19.22 -48.56 -16.52
N TYR A 89 -18.19 -47.71 -16.58
CA TYR A 89 -18.33 -46.36 -17.15
C TYR A 89 -18.37 -46.42 -18.68
N ALA A 90 -19.31 -45.69 -19.29
CA ALA A 90 -19.34 -45.51 -20.74
C ALA A 90 -18.25 -44.51 -21.19
N ASP A 91 -17.77 -44.64 -22.43
CA ASP A 91 -16.73 -43.75 -22.98
C ASP A 91 -17.10 -42.27 -22.89
N ALA A 92 -18.38 -41.94 -23.10
CA ALA A 92 -18.86 -40.56 -22.98
C ALA A 92 -18.74 -40.00 -21.54
N ASP A 93 -18.95 -40.83 -20.52
CA ASP A 93 -18.79 -40.44 -19.12
C ASP A 93 -17.31 -40.26 -18.77
N ILE A 94 -16.45 -41.11 -19.32
CA ILE A 94 -15.00 -41.04 -19.12
C ILE A 94 -14.44 -39.76 -19.73
N GLU A 95 -14.89 -39.36 -20.93
CA GLU A 95 -14.46 -38.10 -21.55
C GLU A 95 -14.96 -36.86 -20.78
N LYS A 96 -16.16 -36.92 -20.20
CA LYS A 96 -16.62 -35.89 -19.26
C LYS A 96 -15.71 -35.81 -18.02
N ILE A 97 -15.38 -36.96 -17.42
CA ILE A 97 -14.45 -37.03 -16.27
C ILE A 97 -13.08 -36.45 -16.65
N CYS A 98 -12.55 -36.81 -17.81
CA CYS A 98 -11.28 -36.26 -18.30
C CYS A 98 -11.35 -34.75 -18.51
N THR A 99 -12.49 -34.23 -19.02
CA THR A 99 -12.71 -32.79 -19.15
C THR A 99 -12.67 -32.08 -17.80
N LEU A 100 -13.27 -32.67 -16.77
CA LEU A 100 -13.22 -32.13 -15.40
C LEU A 100 -11.81 -32.17 -14.80
N ILE A 101 -11.08 -33.28 -14.99
CA ILE A 101 -9.68 -33.40 -14.54
C ILE A 101 -8.81 -32.34 -15.24
N MET A 102 -8.94 -32.16 -16.55
CA MET A 102 -8.17 -31.16 -17.29
C MET A 102 -8.48 -29.72 -16.86
N ALA A 103 -9.66 -29.47 -16.27
CA ALA A 103 -10.02 -28.13 -15.79
C ALA A 103 -9.21 -27.71 -14.54
N THR A 104 -8.67 -28.65 -13.76
CA THR A 104 -7.85 -28.33 -12.58
C THR A 104 -6.47 -27.77 -12.95
N GLN A 105 -6.04 -27.94 -14.21
CA GLN A 105 -4.76 -27.46 -14.70
C GLN A 105 -4.60 -25.94 -14.52
N LEU A 106 -3.47 -25.54 -13.91
CA LEU A 106 -3.16 -24.13 -13.66
C LEU A 106 -2.58 -23.43 -14.91
N PRO A 107 -3.05 -22.20 -15.25
CA PRO A 107 -4.13 -21.46 -14.61
C PRO A 107 -5.53 -22.00 -15.00
N GLN A 108 -6.38 -22.21 -13.99
CA GLN A 108 -7.74 -22.74 -14.17
C GLN A 108 -8.61 -21.81 -15.04
N GLN A 109 -9.29 -22.38 -16.04
CA GLN A 109 -10.23 -21.69 -16.92
C GLN A 109 -11.51 -22.53 -17.12
N PRO A 110 -12.29 -22.78 -16.06
CA PRO A 110 -13.50 -23.58 -16.15
C PRO A 110 -14.54 -22.94 -17.08
N LYS A 111 -15.22 -23.78 -17.86
CA LYS A 111 -16.25 -23.38 -18.83
C LYS A 111 -17.66 -23.77 -18.42
N THR A 112 -17.79 -24.75 -17.52
CA THR A 112 -19.07 -25.28 -17.06
C THR A 112 -19.11 -25.27 -15.53
N LEU A 113 -20.31 -25.32 -14.96
CA LEU A 113 -20.48 -25.31 -13.50
C LEU A 113 -19.78 -26.50 -12.82
N LEU A 114 -19.74 -27.68 -13.45
CA LEU A 114 -19.00 -28.83 -12.90
C LEU A 114 -17.48 -28.59 -12.90
N GLU A 115 -16.96 -27.94 -13.94
CA GLU A 115 -15.55 -27.52 -13.99
C GLU A 115 -15.26 -26.45 -12.93
N GLU A 116 -16.17 -25.51 -12.69
CA GLU A 116 -16.03 -24.53 -11.61
C GLU A 116 -15.97 -25.21 -10.23
N ILE A 117 -16.82 -26.22 -10.01
CA ILE A 117 -16.87 -26.96 -8.74
C ILE A 117 -15.56 -27.71 -8.48
N ILE A 118 -15.02 -28.43 -9.48
CA ILE A 118 -13.78 -29.19 -9.27
C ILE A 118 -12.58 -28.25 -9.07
N CYS A 119 -12.51 -27.15 -9.81
CA CYS A 119 -11.48 -26.11 -9.62
C CYS A 119 -11.52 -25.53 -8.20
N ASP A 120 -12.72 -25.17 -7.73
CA ASP A 120 -12.92 -24.63 -6.39
C ASP A 120 -12.62 -25.65 -5.30
N ALA A 121 -12.96 -26.92 -5.52
CA ALA A 121 -12.70 -28.01 -4.57
C ALA A 121 -11.20 -28.30 -4.42
N ASP A 122 -10.45 -28.28 -5.53
CA ASP A 122 -9.01 -28.49 -5.57
C ASP A 122 -8.25 -27.42 -4.77
N LEU A 123 -8.71 -26.16 -4.88
CA LEU A 123 -8.11 -25.01 -4.20
C LEU A 123 -8.90 -24.51 -2.98
N ASP A 124 -9.81 -25.32 -2.43
CA ASP A 124 -10.69 -24.95 -1.30
C ASP A 124 -9.89 -24.51 -0.06
N TYR A 125 -8.73 -25.15 0.17
CA TYR A 125 -7.88 -24.89 1.33
C TYR A 125 -7.36 -23.44 1.42
N LEU A 126 -7.32 -22.70 0.30
CA LEU A 126 -6.91 -21.30 0.28
C LEU A 126 -7.82 -20.43 1.16
N GLY A 127 -9.09 -20.83 1.32
CA GLY A 127 -10.11 -20.16 2.13
C GLY A 127 -10.44 -20.87 3.44
N ARG A 128 -9.56 -21.73 3.96
CA ARG A 128 -9.76 -22.44 5.24
C ARG A 128 -8.84 -21.94 6.35
N GLU A 129 -9.14 -22.36 7.58
CA GLU A 129 -8.31 -22.09 8.76
C GLU A 129 -6.99 -22.87 8.77
N ASP A 130 -6.97 -24.06 8.17
CA ASP A 130 -5.78 -24.89 8.09
C ASP A 130 -4.86 -24.55 6.90
N PHE A 131 -5.11 -23.42 6.24
CA PHE A 131 -4.35 -22.93 5.09
C PHE A 131 -2.83 -23.01 5.26
N ILE A 132 -2.31 -22.57 6.42
CA ILE A 132 -0.86 -22.61 6.70
C ILE A 132 -0.34 -24.05 6.81
N ARG A 133 -1.09 -24.93 7.47
CA ARG A 133 -0.71 -26.35 7.65
C ARG A 133 -0.67 -27.07 6.30
N THR A 134 -1.70 -26.86 5.48
CA THR A 134 -1.82 -27.45 4.15
C THR A 134 -0.78 -26.87 3.19
N GLY A 135 -0.57 -25.56 3.20
CA GLY A 135 0.49 -24.90 2.45
C GLY A 135 1.89 -25.38 2.84
N ASN A 136 2.15 -25.68 4.12
CA ASN A 136 3.43 -26.24 4.55
C ASN A 136 3.68 -27.65 4.00
N ARG A 137 2.63 -28.46 3.77
CA ARG A 137 2.78 -29.76 3.09
C ARG A 137 3.24 -29.57 1.65
N LEU A 138 2.61 -28.64 0.92
CA LEU A 138 2.98 -28.31 -0.46
C LEU A 138 4.39 -27.70 -0.54
N PHE A 139 4.75 -26.81 0.39
CA PHE A 139 6.10 -26.28 0.50
C PHE A 139 7.15 -27.38 0.65
N ASN A 140 6.94 -28.33 1.57
CA ASN A 140 7.88 -29.42 1.81
C ASN A 140 8.03 -30.33 0.58
N GLU A 141 6.94 -30.59 -0.13
CA GLU A 141 6.96 -31.34 -1.38
C GLU A 141 7.75 -30.59 -2.47
N MET A 142 7.42 -29.32 -2.72
CA MET A 142 8.12 -28.50 -3.72
C MET A 142 9.60 -28.30 -3.38
N GLN A 143 9.95 -28.29 -2.09
CA GLN A 143 11.33 -28.25 -1.65
C GLN A 143 12.05 -29.58 -1.92
N ALA A 144 11.40 -30.72 -1.64
CA ALA A 144 11.94 -32.05 -1.94
C ALA A 144 12.15 -32.28 -3.45
N LEU A 145 11.27 -31.71 -4.28
CA LEU A 145 11.38 -31.73 -5.74
C LEU A 145 12.39 -30.68 -6.30
N GLY A 146 12.94 -29.80 -5.46
CA GLY A 146 13.91 -28.78 -5.85
C GLY A 146 13.33 -27.54 -6.51
N THR A 147 12.00 -27.42 -6.59
CA THR A 147 11.28 -26.29 -7.22
C THR A 147 11.38 -25.01 -6.38
N ILE A 148 11.47 -25.13 -5.06
CA ILE A 148 11.59 -24.00 -4.12
C ILE A 148 12.78 -24.21 -3.18
N LYS A 149 13.58 -23.15 -3.01
CA LYS A 149 14.81 -23.20 -2.22
C LYS A 149 14.70 -22.59 -0.83
N SER A 150 13.68 -21.76 -0.59
CA SER A 150 13.55 -21.05 0.69
C SER A 150 12.10 -20.69 1.01
N GLU A 151 11.81 -20.52 2.31
CA GLU A 151 10.51 -20.05 2.79
C GLU A 151 10.15 -18.66 2.25
N LYS A 152 11.13 -17.79 2.03
CA LYS A 152 10.90 -16.46 1.42
C LYS A 152 10.41 -16.56 -0.02
N GLN A 153 11.00 -17.48 -0.81
CA GLN A 153 10.56 -17.74 -2.18
C GLN A 153 9.15 -18.32 -2.17
N TRP A 154 8.86 -19.22 -1.23
CA TRP A 154 7.53 -19.78 -1.01
C TRP A 154 6.48 -18.72 -0.67
N ASP A 155 6.72 -17.90 0.35
CA ASP A 155 5.79 -16.84 0.77
C ASP A 155 5.49 -15.87 -0.40
N THR A 156 6.52 -15.51 -1.19
CA THR A 156 6.35 -14.64 -2.37
C THR A 156 5.50 -15.32 -3.45
N MET A 157 5.74 -16.61 -3.71
CA MET A 157 4.96 -17.40 -4.67
C MET A 157 3.51 -17.53 -4.22
N GLN A 158 3.26 -17.85 -2.94
CA GLN A 158 1.92 -17.95 -2.36
C GLN A 158 1.16 -16.62 -2.47
N VAL A 159 1.79 -15.48 -2.14
CA VAL A 159 1.16 -14.17 -2.27
C VAL A 159 0.74 -13.90 -3.72
N ASN A 160 1.62 -14.14 -4.70
CA ASN A 160 1.29 -13.96 -6.11
C ASN A 160 0.17 -14.91 -6.56
N PHE A 161 0.19 -16.16 -6.11
CA PHE A 161 -0.83 -17.16 -6.43
C PHE A 161 -2.20 -16.76 -5.88
N LEU A 162 -2.30 -16.42 -4.59
CA LEU A 162 -3.56 -15.99 -3.98
C LEU A 162 -4.12 -14.70 -4.62
N GLN A 163 -3.26 -13.81 -5.12
CA GLN A 163 -3.67 -12.61 -5.84
C GLN A 163 -4.21 -12.88 -7.25
N GLY A 164 -3.64 -13.87 -7.95
CA GLY A 164 -4.08 -14.27 -9.28
C GLY A 164 -5.28 -15.21 -9.28
N HIS A 165 -5.51 -15.90 -8.17
CA HIS A 165 -6.61 -16.86 -8.00
C HIS A 165 -7.94 -16.16 -7.63
N ARG A 166 -9.06 -16.74 -8.06
CA ARG A 166 -10.43 -16.43 -7.62
C ARG A 166 -11.23 -17.73 -7.54
N TYR A 167 -12.17 -17.83 -6.59
CA TYR A 167 -13.17 -18.88 -6.64
C TYR A 167 -14.22 -18.59 -7.74
N PHE A 168 -14.85 -19.63 -8.25
CA PHE A 168 -15.78 -19.55 -9.38
C PHE A 168 -17.25 -19.73 -8.96
N THR A 169 -17.55 -20.72 -8.13
CA THR A 169 -18.92 -21.04 -7.69
C THR A 169 -19.46 -20.03 -6.69
N ASN A 170 -20.79 -19.89 -6.64
CA ASN A 170 -21.45 -18.99 -5.69
C ASN A 170 -21.18 -19.42 -4.24
N ALA A 171 -21.18 -20.74 -3.99
CA ALA A 171 -20.87 -21.34 -2.70
C ALA A 171 -19.47 -20.93 -2.20
N SER A 172 -18.44 -21.10 -3.02
CA SER A 172 -17.06 -20.79 -2.63
C SER A 172 -16.79 -19.29 -2.57
N LEU A 173 -17.37 -18.49 -3.47
CA LEU A 173 -17.31 -17.03 -3.37
C LEU A 173 -17.87 -16.51 -2.05
N LYS A 174 -18.98 -17.09 -1.58
CA LYS A 174 -19.60 -16.70 -0.32
C LYS A 174 -18.83 -17.21 0.91
N ASN A 175 -18.39 -18.46 0.88
CA ASN A 175 -17.90 -19.15 2.07
C ASN A 175 -16.38 -19.13 2.22
N LYS A 176 -15.61 -18.99 1.13
CA LYS A 176 -14.16 -19.18 1.09
C LYS A 176 -13.40 -17.91 0.74
N GLU A 177 -13.93 -17.07 -0.14
CA GLU A 177 -13.26 -15.83 -0.56
C GLU A 177 -12.94 -14.89 0.63
N PRO A 178 -13.83 -14.67 1.62
CA PRO A 178 -13.52 -13.79 2.77
C PRO A 178 -12.29 -14.28 3.56
N LYS A 179 -12.20 -15.58 3.83
CA LYS A 179 -11.08 -16.16 4.59
C LYS A 179 -9.80 -16.19 3.77
N LYS A 180 -9.88 -16.44 2.46
CA LYS A 180 -8.73 -16.33 1.54
C LYS A 180 -8.13 -14.92 1.55
N GLN A 181 -8.97 -13.87 1.56
CA GLN A 181 -8.50 -12.48 1.64
C GLN A 181 -7.84 -12.17 2.99
N GLU A 182 -8.32 -12.75 4.09
CA GLU A 182 -7.64 -12.69 5.38
C GLU A 182 -6.26 -13.38 5.33
N ASN A 183 -6.20 -14.61 4.82
CA ASN A 183 -4.95 -15.37 4.66
C ASN A 183 -3.92 -14.61 3.79
N LEU A 184 -4.37 -14.00 2.68
CA LEU A 184 -3.52 -13.17 1.82
C LEU A 184 -2.97 -11.94 2.56
N ARG A 185 -3.81 -11.27 3.37
CA ARG A 185 -3.39 -10.11 4.16
C ARG A 185 -2.32 -10.52 5.17
N ASP A 186 -2.50 -11.64 5.85
CA ASP A 186 -1.56 -12.12 6.87
C ASP A 186 -0.22 -12.54 6.25
N LEU A 187 -0.24 -13.23 5.10
CA LEU A 187 0.97 -13.56 4.34
C LEU A 187 1.71 -12.30 3.83
N ARG A 188 0.99 -11.30 3.33
CA ARG A 188 1.60 -10.03 2.92
C ARG A 188 2.25 -9.33 4.10
N ASN A 189 1.56 -9.29 5.25
CA ASN A 189 2.12 -8.70 6.47
C ASN A 189 3.39 -9.44 6.91
N LYS A 190 3.38 -10.78 6.93
CA LYS A 190 4.58 -11.60 7.19
C LYS A 190 5.73 -11.23 6.26
N THR A 191 5.46 -11.14 4.95
CA THR A 191 6.45 -10.79 3.93
C THR A 191 7.00 -9.37 4.11
N LEU A 192 6.12 -8.40 4.41
CA LEU A 192 6.48 -7.02 4.72
C LEU A 192 7.35 -6.93 5.97
N THR A 193 7.03 -7.67 7.04
CA THR A 193 7.82 -7.76 8.27
C THR A 193 9.20 -8.36 8.03
N LEU A 194 9.32 -9.41 7.23
CA LEU A 194 10.60 -10.03 6.87
C LEU A 194 11.46 -9.11 5.99
N MET A 195 10.84 -8.32 5.10
CA MET A 195 11.54 -7.29 4.32
C MET A 195 12.01 -6.12 5.19
N THR A 196 11.29 -5.77 6.27
CA THR A 196 11.70 -4.71 7.20
C THR A 196 12.77 -5.16 8.20
N ASN A 197 12.79 -6.42 8.62
CA ASN A 197 13.81 -6.95 9.55
C ASN A 197 15.17 -7.25 8.92
N ASN A 198 15.26 -7.49 7.61
CA ASN A 198 16.55 -7.70 6.92
C ASN A 198 17.28 -6.40 6.54
N ASN A 199 16.70 -5.24 6.85
CA ASN A 199 17.45 -3.99 6.86
C ASN A 199 18.14 -3.86 8.22
N ALA A 200 19.40 -4.31 8.29
CA ALA A 200 20.36 -3.60 9.14
C ALA A 200 20.17 -2.10 8.89
N ILE A 201 20.18 -1.27 9.94
CA ILE A 201 19.95 0.18 9.88
C ILE A 201 21.01 0.81 8.94
N LYS A 202 20.74 0.80 7.63
CA LYS A 202 21.53 1.51 6.63
C LYS A 202 21.09 2.96 6.70
N ILE A 203 21.73 3.71 7.60
CA ILE A 203 21.60 5.16 7.63
C ILE A 203 22.26 5.67 6.36
N SER A 204 21.47 6.25 5.45
CA SER A 204 22.02 6.93 4.29
C SER A 204 22.83 8.15 4.73
N PHE A 205 23.92 8.46 4.04
CA PHE A 205 24.70 9.68 4.29
C PHE A 205 23.80 10.92 4.17
N LEU A 206 22.93 10.94 3.16
CA LEU A 206 22.01 12.06 2.93
C LEU A 206 20.99 12.20 4.07
N ASP A 207 20.47 11.09 4.60
CA ASP A 207 19.58 11.10 5.76
C ASP A 207 20.25 11.79 6.95
N THR A 208 21.52 11.44 7.18
CA THR A 208 22.32 11.99 8.30
C THR A 208 22.52 13.49 8.13
N VAL A 209 22.83 13.96 6.92
CA VAL A 209 22.98 15.39 6.60
C VAL A 209 21.67 16.14 6.87
N TYR A 210 20.53 15.59 6.40
CA TYR A 210 19.23 16.21 6.65
C TYR A 210 18.86 16.25 8.14
N THR A 211 19.09 15.16 8.87
CA THR A 211 18.85 15.11 10.31
C THR A 211 19.72 16.11 11.08
N LEU A 212 21.03 16.19 10.79
CA LEU A 212 21.93 17.13 11.45
C LEU A 212 21.56 18.59 11.16
N ALA A 213 21.26 18.92 9.90
CA ALA A 213 20.77 20.24 9.55
C ALA A 213 19.46 20.55 10.29
N GLY A 214 18.53 19.60 10.32
CA GLY A 214 17.26 19.74 11.03
C GLY A 214 17.44 20.08 12.51
N ILE A 215 18.32 19.33 13.20
CA ILE A 215 18.67 19.54 14.61
C ILE A 215 19.20 20.97 14.86
N LEU A 216 20.12 21.45 14.01
CA LEU A 216 20.70 22.79 14.14
C LEU A 216 19.65 23.88 13.92
N PHE A 217 18.78 23.74 12.92
CA PHE A 217 17.71 24.69 12.65
C PHE A 217 16.67 24.76 13.79
N CYS A 218 16.26 23.61 14.34
CA CYS A 218 15.37 23.58 15.50
C CYS A 218 16.02 24.20 16.74
N GLY A 219 17.30 23.87 17.01
CA GLY A 219 18.06 24.46 18.11
C GLY A 219 18.15 25.99 18.01
N PHE A 220 18.43 26.49 16.80
CA PHE A 220 18.47 27.93 16.51
C PHE A 220 17.09 28.58 16.69
N ALA A 221 16.02 28.00 16.13
CA ALA A 221 14.66 28.52 16.28
C ALA A 221 14.24 28.65 17.76
N LEU A 222 14.47 27.59 18.54
CA LEU A 222 14.13 27.56 19.96
C LEU A 222 14.94 28.58 20.77
N LYS A 223 16.27 28.55 20.68
CA LYS A 223 17.15 29.36 21.55
C LYS A 223 17.25 30.82 21.12
N SER A 224 17.12 31.12 19.82
CA SER A 224 17.27 32.49 19.31
C SER A 224 15.96 33.27 19.19
N PHE A 225 14.82 32.59 19.02
CA PHE A 225 13.52 33.24 18.81
C PHE A 225 12.47 32.87 19.87
N LEU A 226 12.17 31.58 20.05
CA LEU A 226 10.98 31.17 20.79
C LEU A 226 11.13 31.29 22.31
N VAL A 227 12.15 30.65 22.88
CA VAL A 227 12.40 30.64 24.33
C VAL A 227 12.58 32.06 24.89
N PRO A 228 13.44 32.94 24.33
CA PRO A 228 13.66 34.28 24.90
C PRO A 228 12.45 35.22 24.84
N ASN A 229 11.45 34.90 24.02
CA ASN A 229 10.25 35.71 23.83
C ASN A 229 8.98 35.04 24.38
N ALA A 230 9.10 33.89 25.06
CA ALA A 230 7.98 33.09 25.59
C ALA A 230 6.92 32.75 24.52
N PHE A 231 7.36 32.43 23.31
CA PHE A 231 6.47 32.02 22.21
C PHE A 231 6.43 30.51 22.09
N PHE A 232 5.24 29.99 21.76
CA PHE A 232 4.98 28.56 21.68
C PHE A 232 4.83 28.13 20.22
N ASP A 233 5.37 26.96 19.93
CA ASP A 233 4.98 26.17 18.76
C ASP A 233 3.85 25.21 19.15
N GLY A 234 3.32 24.44 18.19
CA GLY A 234 2.40 23.35 18.44
C GLY A 234 3.10 22.05 18.88
N GLY A 235 2.32 20.98 19.00
CA GLY A 235 2.84 19.63 19.20
C GLY A 235 3.55 19.42 20.53
N VAL A 236 4.51 18.49 20.53
CA VAL A 236 5.30 18.15 21.73
C VAL A 236 6.25 19.29 22.09
N THR A 237 6.74 20.02 21.09
CA THR A 237 7.60 21.19 21.30
C THR A 237 6.84 22.28 22.04
N GLY A 238 5.58 22.53 21.67
CA GLY A 238 4.67 23.44 22.37
C GLY A 238 4.45 23.06 23.83
N ILE A 239 4.19 21.77 24.11
CA ILE A 239 4.08 21.26 25.49
C ILE A 239 5.38 21.52 26.26
N SER A 240 6.52 21.28 25.61
CA SER A 240 7.84 21.42 26.23
C SER A 240 8.16 22.88 26.58
N LEU A 241 7.86 23.80 25.66
CA LEU A 241 7.98 25.24 25.87
C LEU A 241 7.05 25.71 26.99
N LEU A 242 5.81 25.23 27.03
CA LEU A 242 4.85 25.59 28.07
C LEU A 242 5.30 25.15 29.47
N ILE A 243 5.81 23.92 29.59
CA ILE A 243 6.35 23.41 30.87
C ILE A 243 7.61 24.21 31.26
N HIS A 244 8.49 24.51 30.29
CA HIS A 244 9.67 25.34 30.54
C HIS A 244 9.29 26.72 31.09
N GLU A 245 8.32 27.38 30.47
CA GLU A 245 7.90 28.73 30.87
C GLU A 245 7.20 28.74 32.24
N LEU A 246 6.37 27.72 32.53
CA LEU A 246 5.59 27.66 33.77
C LEU A 246 6.38 27.19 34.99
N TYR A 247 7.31 26.27 34.80
CA TYR A 247 8.05 25.61 35.91
C TYR A 247 9.53 25.94 35.92
N HIS A 248 10.03 26.72 34.95
CA HIS A 248 11.44 27.10 34.80
C HIS A 248 12.41 25.90 34.72
N VAL A 249 11.90 24.73 34.32
CA VAL A 249 12.72 23.54 34.07
C VAL A 249 13.40 23.70 32.72
N ASN A 250 14.69 23.36 32.60
CA ASN A 250 15.42 23.50 31.35
C ASN A 250 14.74 22.68 30.23
N ILE A 251 14.37 23.39 29.14
CA ILE A 251 13.66 22.83 27.98
C ILE A 251 14.36 21.62 27.36
N ALA A 252 15.70 21.54 27.42
CA ALA A 252 16.46 20.41 26.88
C ALA A 252 16.08 19.07 27.52
N TYR A 253 15.72 19.07 28.82
CA TYR A 253 15.26 17.86 29.50
C TYR A 253 13.78 17.58 29.22
N VAL A 254 12.97 18.64 29.23
CA VAL A 254 11.53 18.55 29.01
C VAL A 254 11.23 17.97 27.63
N ILE A 255 11.93 18.42 26.59
CA ILE A 255 11.69 17.98 25.21
C ILE A 255 11.97 16.49 25.02
N ILE A 256 12.98 15.94 25.70
CA ILE A 256 13.27 14.50 25.67
C ILE A 256 12.11 13.74 26.32
N ILE A 257 11.74 14.12 27.54
CA ILE A 257 10.72 13.42 28.33
C ILE A 257 9.36 13.48 27.65
N ALA A 258 8.95 14.67 27.20
CA ALA A 258 7.66 14.89 26.54
C ALA A 258 7.52 14.10 25.23
N ASN A 259 8.63 13.81 24.53
CA ASN A 259 8.62 13.03 23.30
C ASN A 259 8.64 11.50 23.52
N ILE A 260 8.96 10.98 24.70
CA ILE A 260 9.04 9.53 24.95
C ILE A 260 7.76 8.78 24.53
N PRO A 261 6.54 9.22 24.90
CA PRO A 261 5.31 8.53 24.48
C PRO A 261 5.16 8.44 22.95
N PHE A 262 5.57 9.49 22.24
CA PHE A 262 5.46 9.57 20.77
C PHE A 262 6.54 8.76 20.07
N ILE A 263 7.74 8.66 20.65
CA ILE A 263 8.79 7.74 20.17
C ILE A 263 8.33 6.29 20.28
N ILE A 264 7.75 5.92 21.43
CA ILE A 264 7.18 4.59 21.65
C ILE A 264 6.08 4.32 20.62
N MET A 265 5.15 5.27 20.46
CA MET A 265 4.09 5.17 19.45
C MET A 265 4.64 5.03 18.02
N GLY A 266 5.69 5.78 17.67
CA GLY A 266 6.37 5.70 16.37
C GLY A 266 7.05 4.35 16.12
N ALA A 267 7.55 3.69 17.16
CA ALA A 267 8.11 2.34 17.05
C ALA A 267 7.06 1.31 16.62
N PHE A 268 5.82 1.46 17.12
CA PHE A 268 4.70 0.57 16.81
C PHE A 268 4.00 0.92 15.50
N GLN A 269 3.88 2.21 15.15
CA GLN A 269 3.12 2.65 13.97
C GLN A 269 3.96 2.80 12.70
N VAL A 270 5.24 3.18 12.82
CA VAL A 270 6.13 3.43 11.67
C VAL A 270 7.12 2.28 11.50
N ASN A 271 8.14 2.23 12.36
CA ASN A 271 9.08 1.12 12.53
C ASN A 271 10.12 1.47 13.61
N LYS A 272 10.88 0.46 14.06
CA LYS A 272 11.95 0.62 15.06
C LYS A 272 13.07 1.58 14.60
N SER A 273 13.43 1.56 13.32
CA SER A 273 14.50 2.44 12.80
C SER A 273 14.14 3.91 12.91
N PHE A 274 12.90 4.25 12.57
CA PHE A 274 12.34 5.59 12.72
C PHE A 274 12.39 6.02 14.18
N ALA A 275 11.92 5.17 15.11
CA ALA A 275 11.91 5.49 16.54
C ALA A 275 13.33 5.77 17.09
N VAL A 276 14.32 4.97 16.72
CA VAL A 276 15.72 5.18 17.14
C VAL A 276 16.29 6.47 16.56
N LYS A 277 16.11 6.72 15.25
CA LYS A 277 16.57 7.97 14.63
C LYS A 277 15.91 9.20 15.27
N THR A 278 14.61 9.14 15.53
CA THR A 278 13.83 10.18 16.23
C THR A 278 14.37 10.44 17.63
N PHE A 279 14.60 9.39 18.43
CA PHE A 279 15.19 9.55 19.77
C PHE A 279 16.57 10.23 19.71
N LEU A 280 17.45 9.76 18.82
CA LEU A 280 18.79 10.36 18.64
C LEU A 280 18.71 11.82 18.18
N ALA A 281 17.76 12.15 17.30
CA ALA A 281 17.58 13.52 16.82
C ALA A 281 17.06 14.46 17.92
N ILE A 282 16.12 14.01 18.75
CA ILE A 282 15.60 14.77 19.89
C ILE A 282 16.68 15.00 20.94
N VAL A 283 17.48 13.97 21.24
CA VAL A 283 18.68 14.11 22.10
C VAL A 283 19.65 15.11 21.47
N GLY A 284 19.85 15.05 20.15
CA GLY A 284 20.67 16.02 19.41
C GLY A 284 20.19 17.45 19.56
N VAL A 285 18.88 17.71 19.47
CA VAL A 285 18.28 19.03 19.72
C VAL A 285 18.53 19.46 21.16
N ALA A 286 18.29 18.60 22.14
CA ALA A 286 18.56 18.90 23.55
C ALA A 286 20.03 19.27 23.80
N LEU A 287 20.97 18.53 23.20
CA LEU A 287 22.40 18.83 23.28
C LEU A 287 22.72 20.18 22.61
N CYS A 288 22.10 20.50 21.48
CA CYS A 288 22.26 21.81 20.84
C CYS A 288 21.79 22.95 21.75
N LEU A 289 20.65 22.78 22.43
CA LEU A 289 20.13 23.78 23.37
C LEU A 289 21.07 24.01 24.55
N LEU A 290 21.72 22.94 25.06
CA LEU A 290 22.65 23.01 26.18
C LEU A 290 24.01 23.59 25.80
N TYR A 291 24.61 23.13 24.71
CA TYR A 291 26.04 23.34 24.44
C TYR A 291 26.34 24.29 23.28
N ILE A 292 25.41 24.50 22.34
CA ILE A 292 25.67 25.41 21.23
C ILE A 292 25.34 26.85 21.66
N PRO A 293 26.29 27.79 21.51
CA PRO A 293 26.09 29.20 21.82
C PRO A 293 25.36 29.89 20.66
N TYR A 294 24.07 29.62 20.50
CA TYR A 294 23.25 30.37 19.54
C TYR A 294 23.13 31.84 19.98
N PRO A 295 23.01 32.79 19.02
CA PRO A 295 22.72 34.18 19.34
C PRO A 295 21.40 34.27 20.10
N GLU A 296 21.43 34.78 21.33
CA GLU A 296 20.22 34.90 22.14
C GLU A 296 19.44 36.15 21.74
N LYS A 297 18.11 36.02 21.63
CA LYS A 297 17.16 37.11 21.41
C LYS A 297 17.53 38.02 20.22
N ILE A 298 17.58 37.43 19.03
CA ILE A 298 17.89 38.13 17.76
C ILE A 298 17.01 39.36 17.56
N THR A 299 15.73 39.25 17.92
CA THR A 299 14.78 40.35 17.89
C THR A 299 13.74 40.19 19.00
N SER A 300 13.12 41.30 19.37
CA SER A 300 11.98 41.36 20.31
C SER A 300 10.67 41.74 19.63
N ASP A 301 10.69 41.98 18.32
CA ASP A 301 9.50 42.27 17.54
C ASP A 301 8.65 41.00 17.42
N LYS A 302 7.45 41.03 17.98
CA LYS A 302 6.56 39.86 18.07
C LYS A 302 6.20 39.27 16.70
N LEU A 303 6.07 40.10 15.67
CA LEU A 303 5.75 39.62 14.32
C LEU A 303 6.96 38.93 13.69
N LEU A 304 8.15 39.53 13.81
CA LEU A 304 9.38 38.91 13.33
C LEU A 304 9.69 37.61 14.07
N VAL A 305 9.53 37.59 15.40
CA VAL A 305 9.74 36.37 16.20
C VAL A 305 8.80 35.26 15.76
N SER A 306 7.51 35.55 15.60
CA SER A 306 6.54 34.52 15.22
C SER A 306 6.78 33.97 13.81
N ILE A 307 7.05 34.84 12.83
CA ILE A 307 7.28 34.40 11.45
C ILE A 307 8.60 33.65 11.32
N PHE A 308 9.72 34.23 11.76
CA PHE A 308 11.04 33.62 11.56
C PHE A 308 11.29 32.46 12.51
N GLY A 309 10.80 32.54 13.74
CA GLY A 309 10.81 31.41 14.68
C GLY A 309 10.08 30.20 14.08
N GLY A 310 8.89 30.42 13.52
CA GLY A 310 8.15 29.37 12.82
C GLY A 310 8.85 28.86 11.55
N VAL A 311 9.40 29.74 10.70
CA VAL A 311 10.14 29.32 9.49
C VAL A 311 11.36 28.46 9.82
N PHE A 312 12.20 28.87 10.78
CA PHE A 312 13.38 28.09 11.15
C PHE A 312 12.99 26.77 11.84
N MET A 313 11.97 26.81 12.70
CA MET A 313 11.44 25.60 13.34
C MET A 313 10.90 24.62 12.30
N GLY A 314 10.03 25.08 11.41
CA GLY A 314 9.42 24.24 10.38
C GLY A 314 10.42 23.75 9.35
N THR A 315 11.47 24.53 9.05
CA THR A 315 12.59 24.06 8.24
C THR A 315 13.33 22.92 8.94
N GLY A 316 13.62 23.08 10.23
CA GLY A 316 14.30 22.06 11.02
C GLY A 316 13.52 20.74 11.10
N ILE A 317 12.23 20.83 11.43
CA ILE A 317 11.32 19.68 11.48
C ILE A 317 11.19 19.03 10.10
N GLY A 318 10.97 19.80 9.03
CA GLY A 318 10.85 19.29 7.66
C GLY A 318 12.11 18.57 7.16
N LEU A 319 13.30 19.09 7.48
CA LEU A 319 14.57 18.43 7.16
C LEU A 319 14.73 17.12 7.95
N ALA A 320 14.39 17.10 9.23
CA ALA A 320 14.43 15.89 10.04
C ALA A 320 13.52 14.78 9.46
N ILE A 321 12.32 15.17 8.99
CA ILE A 321 11.38 14.25 8.32
C ILE A 321 11.99 13.69 7.03
N ARG A 322 12.65 14.52 6.22
CA ARG A 322 13.40 14.06 5.04
C ARG A 322 14.55 13.11 5.39
N GLY A 323 15.16 13.26 6.58
CA GLY A 323 16.15 12.33 7.14
C GLY A 323 15.55 11.02 7.70
N GLY A 324 14.22 10.89 7.67
CA GLY A 324 13.50 9.71 8.15
C GLY A 324 13.34 9.66 9.67
N CYS A 325 13.21 10.81 10.33
CA CYS A 325 12.96 10.93 11.77
C CYS A 325 12.01 12.08 12.10
N ALA A 326 11.58 12.19 13.36
CA ALA A 326 10.75 13.28 13.85
C ALA A 326 11.47 14.10 14.92
N LEU A 327 11.33 15.43 14.88
CA LEU A 327 11.73 16.30 15.97
C LEU A 327 10.53 16.73 16.83
N ASP A 328 9.35 16.85 16.21
CA ASP A 328 8.07 16.93 16.91
C ASP A 328 7.27 15.65 16.68
N GLY A 329 7.28 14.76 17.68
CA GLY A 329 6.79 13.39 17.53
C GLY A 329 5.31 13.27 17.18
N ILE A 330 4.48 14.23 17.59
CA ILE A 330 3.03 14.21 17.35
C ILE A 330 2.72 14.44 15.86
N GLU A 331 3.38 15.41 15.23
CA GLU A 331 3.06 15.86 13.87
C GLU A 331 3.45 14.81 12.82
N VAL A 332 4.56 14.11 13.06
CA VAL A 332 5.01 13.04 12.14
C VAL A 332 4.12 11.81 12.21
N LEU A 333 3.55 11.49 13.37
CA LEU A 333 2.63 10.36 13.49
C LEU A 333 1.40 10.56 12.60
N ALA A 334 0.93 11.80 12.41
CA ALA A 334 -0.19 12.09 11.51
C ALA A 334 0.07 11.68 10.05
N LEU A 335 1.32 11.72 9.59
CA LEU A 335 1.70 11.36 8.22
C LEU A 335 1.69 9.85 7.98
N TYR A 336 1.87 9.04 9.03
CA TYR A 336 2.05 7.58 8.89
C TYR A 336 0.83 6.76 9.33
N THR A 337 -0.24 7.39 9.81
CA THR A 337 -1.39 6.66 10.34
C THR A 337 -2.53 6.55 9.34
N GLY A 338 -2.93 5.31 9.04
CA GLY A 338 -4.18 4.98 8.35
C GLY A 338 -5.36 4.95 9.33
N LYS A 339 -6.54 5.43 8.88
CA LYS A 339 -7.78 5.53 9.67
C LYS A 339 -8.17 4.20 10.35
N ARG A 340 -8.12 4.17 11.69
CA ARG A 340 -8.76 3.13 12.55
C ARG A 340 -9.32 3.65 13.88
N ILE A 341 -9.43 4.97 14.08
CA ILE A 341 -9.97 5.62 15.29
C ILE A 341 -11.03 6.64 14.85
N SER A 342 -12.06 6.90 15.67
CA SER A 342 -13.14 7.86 15.37
C SER A 342 -12.65 9.29 15.11
N PHE A 343 -11.49 9.66 15.68
CA PHE A 343 -10.79 10.91 15.42
C PHE A 343 -9.54 10.66 14.59
N THR A 344 -9.28 11.54 13.63
CA THR A 344 -8.03 11.62 12.88
C THR A 344 -6.90 12.15 13.77
N ILE A 345 -5.65 11.77 13.51
CA ILE A 345 -4.52 12.31 14.29
C ILE A 345 -4.49 13.84 14.19
N SER A 346 -4.72 14.41 13.01
CA SER A 346 -4.79 15.86 12.81
C SER A 346 -5.79 16.56 13.75
N GLU A 347 -6.93 15.94 14.07
CA GLU A 347 -7.90 16.46 15.05
C GLU A 347 -7.36 16.39 16.48
N ILE A 348 -6.62 15.33 16.83
CA ILE A 348 -5.96 15.21 18.13
C ILE A 348 -4.88 16.29 18.30
N ILE A 349 -4.06 16.52 17.27
CA ILE A 349 -3.05 17.60 17.26
C ILE A 349 -3.71 18.95 17.47
N LEU A 350 -4.78 19.22 16.72
CA LEU A 350 -5.52 20.46 16.83
C LEU A 350 -6.07 20.65 18.25
N GLY A 351 -6.64 19.61 18.85
CA GLY A 351 -7.12 19.63 20.24
C GLY A 351 -6.02 19.97 21.24
N ILE A 352 -4.86 19.33 21.12
CA ILE A 352 -3.69 19.60 21.99
C ILE A 352 -3.23 21.06 21.83
N ASN A 353 -3.12 21.55 20.60
CA ASN A 353 -2.69 22.92 20.33
C ASN A 353 -3.67 23.96 20.87
N ILE A 354 -4.98 23.72 20.74
CA ILE A 354 -6.00 24.60 21.34
C ILE A 354 -5.79 24.70 22.85
N VAL A 355 -5.53 23.58 23.53
CA VAL A 355 -5.26 23.58 24.98
C VAL A 355 -3.98 24.34 25.31
N ILE A 356 -2.89 24.12 24.57
CA ILE A 356 -1.61 24.85 24.76
C ILE A 356 -1.83 26.36 24.64
N PHE A 357 -2.47 26.81 23.57
CA PHE A 357 -2.69 28.23 23.31
C PHE A 357 -3.67 28.87 24.30
N LEU A 358 -4.66 28.13 24.79
CA LEU A 358 -5.56 28.61 25.83
C LEU A 358 -4.82 28.82 27.15
N ILE A 359 -3.97 27.86 27.56
CA ILE A 359 -3.14 28.01 28.77
C ILE A 359 -2.18 29.19 28.61
N ALA A 360 -1.53 29.32 27.45
CA ALA A 360 -0.67 30.47 27.16
C ALA A 360 -1.44 31.80 27.22
N ALA A 361 -2.67 31.87 26.71
CA ALA A 361 -3.49 33.08 26.77
C ALA A 361 -3.82 33.49 28.22
N ILE A 362 -4.14 32.51 29.08
CA ILE A 362 -4.49 32.75 30.48
C ILE A 362 -3.26 33.14 31.31
N LYS A 363 -2.11 32.50 31.08
CA LYS A 363 -0.90 32.65 31.91
C LYS A 363 0.05 33.75 31.43
N LEU A 364 0.15 33.96 30.12
CA LEU A 364 1.13 34.84 29.48
C LEU A 364 0.48 35.98 28.67
N GLY A 365 -0.84 35.99 28.60
CA GLY A 365 -1.64 37.00 27.93
C GLY A 365 -2.03 36.64 26.51
N LEU A 366 -3.16 37.21 26.09
CA LEU A 366 -3.75 36.97 24.77
C LEU A 366 -2.79 37.27 23.60
N PRO A 367 -2.01 38.38 23.59
CA PRO A 367 -1.09 38.65 22.48
C PRO A 367 -0.09 37.53 22.25
N THR A 368 0.54 37.02 23.31
CA THR A 368 1.55 35.94 23.24
C THR A 368 0.95 34.67 22.63
N SER A 369 -0.28 34.33 23.04
CA SER A 369 -1.02 33.20 22.47
C SER A 369 -1.33 33.38 20.98
N LEU A 370 -1.83 34.55 20.57
CA LEU A 370 -2.13 34.84 19.15
C LEU A 370 -0.88 34.78 18.27
N TYR A 371 0.25 35.32 18.75
CA TYR A 371 1.51 35.21 18.02
C TYR A 371 2.08 33.78 18.02
N SER A 372 1.81 32.99 19.05
CA SER A 372 2.17 31.56 19.07
C SER A 372 1.36 30.75 18.06
N ILE A 373 0.07 31.08 17.89
CA ILE A 373 -0.75 30.51 16.80
C ILE A 373 -0.15 30.85 15.43
N LEU A 374 0.31 32.10 15.24
CA LEU A 374 0.99 32.51 14.00
C LEU A 374 2.33 31.79 13.80
N THR A 375 3.09 31.58 14.88
CA THR A 375 4.34 30.81 14.89
C THR A 375 4.08 29.38 14.43
N TYR A 376 3.10 28.70 15.03
CA TYR A 376 2.68 27.36 14.65
C TYR A 376 2.21 27.30 13.19
N TYR A 377 1.41 28.27 12.73
CA TYR A 377 0.95 28.32 11.35
C TYR A 377 2.12 28.43 10.36
N THR A 378 3.08 29.30 10.64
CA THR A 378 4.27 29.48 9.78
C THR A 378 5.20 28.28 9.83
N ALA A 379 5.37 27.62 10.98
CA ALA A 379 6.08 26.36 11.10
C ALA A 379 5.43 25.27 10.25
N SER A 380 4.13 25.00 10.44
CA SER A 380 3.40 23.96 9.70
C SER A 380 3.44 24.17 8.18
N ARG A 381 3.29 25.42 7.71
CA ARG A 381 3.46 25.76 6.29
C ARG A 381 4.86 25.48 5.77
N THR A 382 5.88 25.80 6.56
CA THR A 382 7.27 25.59 6.19
C THR A 382 7.64 24.11 6.19
N ILE A 383 7.11 23.31 7.11
CA ILE A 383 7.27 21.85 7.15
C ILE A 383 6.79 21.24 5.83
N ASN A 384 5.54 21.51 5.45
CA ASN A 384 4.96 20.99 4.21
C ASN A 384 5.80 21.39 3.00
N PHE A 385 6.21 22.65 2.93
CA PHE A 385 7.07 23.15 1.87
C PHE A 385 8.42 22.41 1.77
N VAL A 386 9.06 22.13 2.89
CA VAL A 386 10.37 21.42 2.92
C VAL A 386 10.21 19.95 2.56
N ILE A 387 9.14 19.29 3.00
CA ILE A 387 8.88 17.86 2.72
C ILE A 387 8.49 17.66 1.25
N GLU A 388 7.41 18.30 0.82
CA GLU A 388 6.77 18.10 -0.48
C GLU A 388 7.58 18.77 -1.61
N GLY A 389 8.30 19.84 -1.28
CA GLY A 389 9.07 20.64 -2.22
C GLY A 389 8.21 21.65 -2.99
N LEU A 390 8.87 22.43 -3.85
CA LEU A 390 8.25 23.48 -4.67
C LEU A 390 7.42 22.96 -5.85
N GLU A 391 7.48 21.66 -6.16
CA GLU A 391 6.89 21.09 -7.38
C GLU A 391 5.44 20.64 -7.18
N GLU A 392 4.53 21.60 -7.07
CA GLU A 392 3.12 21.35 -7.27
C GLU A 392 2.89 21.01 -8.76
N TYR A 393 2.52 19.77 -9.03
CA TYR A 393 2.04 19.38 -10.35
C TYR A 393 0.70 20.06 -10.62
N THR A 394 0.64 20.79 -11.72
CA THR A 394 -0.58 21.42 -12.20
C THR A 394 -1.15 20.59 -13.34
N GLY A 395 -2.38 20.13 -13.16
CA GLY A 395 -3.17 19.57 -14.26
C GLY A 395 -3.63 20.70 -15.15
N VAL A 396 -3.36 20.61 -16.44
CA VAL A 396 -3.73 21.62 -17.43
C VAL A 396 -4.66 20.99 -18.43
N THR A 397 -5.86 21.55 -18.53
CA THR A 397 -6.86 21.18 -19.52
C THR A 397 -6.91 22.23 -20.60
N ILE A 398 -6.80 21.81 -21.86
CA ILE A 398 -6.74 22.66 -23.04
C ILE A 398 -7.88 22.26 -23.98
N ILE A 399 -8.74 23.22 -24.30
CA ILE A 399 -9.86 23.06 -25.24
C ILE A 399 -9.64 24.02 -26.39
N SER A 400 -9.45 23.50 -27.60
CA SER A 400 -9.10 24.28 -28.78
C SER A 400 -9.60 23.64 -30.07
N GLY A 401 -9.88 24.47 -31.07
CA GLY A 401 -10.19 24.01 -32.43
C GLY A 401 -8.97 23.45 -33.17
N GLN A 402 -7.75 23.81 -32.75
CA GLN A 402 -6.48 23.36 -33.34
C GLN A 402 -5.83 22.23 -32.51
N ASN A 403 -6.65 21.28 -32.05
CA ASN A 403 -6.23 20.22 -31.14
C ASN A 403 -5.08 19.34 -31.69
N ALA A 404 -5.00 19.09 -33.01
CA ALA A 404 -3.93 18.28 -33.61
C ALA A 404 -2.53 18.92 -33.42
N ALA A 405 -2.41 20.21 -33.74
CA ALA A 405 -1.16 20.97 -33.58
C ALA A 405 -0.74 21.08 -32.11
N ILE A 406 -1.72 21.29 -31.21
CA ILE A 406 -1.46 21.34 -29.76
C ILE A 406 -0.99 19.98 -29.23
N LYS A 407 -1.62 18.87 -29.63
CA LYS A 407 -1.20 17.51 -29.27
C LYS A 407 0.24 17.24 -29.71
N GLU A 408 0.57 17.61 -30.94
CA GLU A 408 1.93 17.45 -31.47
C GLU A 408 2.96 18.30 -30.72
N MET A 409 2.65 19.58 -30.46
CA MET A 409 3.53 20.47 -29.71
C MET A 409 3.81 19.95 -28.29
N LEU A 410 2.77 19.51 -27.58
CA LEU A 410 2.91 18.99 -26.21
C LEU A 410 3.78 17.73 -26.15
N VAL A 411 3.60 16.81 -27.09
CA VAL A 411 4.34 15.54 -27.11
C VAL A 411 5.76 15.73 -27.67
N LYS A 412 5.92 16.40 -28.81
CA LYS A 412 7.21 16.47 -29.53
C LYS A 412 8.11 17.61 -29.06
N GLN A 413 7.54 18.77 -28.69
CA GLN A 413 8.33 19.94 -28.29
C GLN A 413 8.46 20.05 -26.77
N LEU A 414 7.36 19.87 -26.04
CA LEU A 414 7.37 19.96 -24.58
C LEU A 414 7.77 18.62 -23.91
N GLY A 415 7.70 17.50 -24.64
CA GLY A 415 8.08 16.18 -24.15
C GLY A 415 7.14 15.64 -23.07
N ARG A 416 5.85 16.03 -23.10
CA ARG A 416 4.86 15.69 -22.08
C ARG A 416 3.83 14.71 -22.62
N GLY A 417 3.58 13.67 -21.84
CA GLY A 417 2.47 12.76 -22.10
C GLY A 417 1.14 13.49 -21.94
N ILE A 418 0.19 13.15 -22.81
CA ILE A 418 -1.14 13.76 -22.85
C ILE A 418 -2.21 12.70 -22.72
N THR A 419 -3.33 13.08 -22.11
CA THR A 419 -4.58 12.32 -22.12
C THR A 419 -5.60 13.10 -22.94
N VAL A 420 -6.38 12.43 -23.77
CA VAL A 420 -7.40 13.07 -24.60
C VAL A 420 -8.78 12.64 -24.12
N TYR A 421 -9.59 13.61 -23.68
CA TYR A 421 -11.01 13.39 -23.44
C TYR A 421 -11.78 13.75 -24.72
N LYS A 422 -12.71 12.89 -25.12
CA LYS A 422 -13.63 13.16 -26.23
C LYS A 422 -14.81 13.96 -25.69
N GLY A 423 -15.09 15.10 -26.30
CA GLY A 423 -16.21 15.95 -25.92
C GLY A 423 -16.77 16.71 -27.12
N GLU A 424 -17.72 17.59 -26.83
CA GLU A 424 -18.30 18.50 -27.81
C GLU A 424 -18.12 19.95 -27.33
N ARG A 425 -17.90 20.86 -28.28
CA ARG A 425 -17.90 22.31 -28.06
C ARG A 425 -18.97 22.95 -28.92
N GLY A 426 -19.50 24.07 -28.48
CA GLY A 426 -20.66 24.70 -29.11
C GLY A 426 -21.61 25.19 -28.03
N PHE A 427 -22.90 25.19 -28.30
CA PHE A 427 -23.93 25.58 -27.32
C PHE A 427 -23.75 27.01 -26.80
N LEU A 428 -23.35 27.94 -27.67
CA LEU A 428 -23.23 29.36 -27.32
C LEU A 428 -24.63 29.98 -27.26
N LYS A 429 -24.77 31.10 -26.52
CA LYS A 429 -26.05 31.80 -26.31
C LYS A 429 -26.81 32.08 -27.63
N ASP A 430 -26.07 32.41 -28.69
CA ASP A 430 -26.63 32.78 -30.01
C ASP A 430 -26.57 31.64 -31.05
N SER A 431 -26.09 30.46 -30.66
CA SER A 431 -25.96 29.27 -31.53
C SER A 431 -26.01 27.98 -30.71
N PHE A 432 -27.09 27.82 -29.93
CA PHE A 432 -27.22 26.71 -29.00
C PHE A 432 -27.25 25.35 -29.72
N ASP A 433 -27.94 25.28 -30.87
CA ASP A 433 -28.12 24.03 -31.61
C ASP A 433 -26.89 23.59 -32.44
N VAL A 434 -25.79 24.34 -32.37
CA VAL A 434 -24.56 24.04 -33.10
C VAL A 434 -23.53 23.47 -32.12
N SER A 435 -23.20 22.19 -32.31
CA SER A 435 -22.08 21.54 -31.63
C SER A 435 -21.09 20.93 -32.62
N HIS A 436 -19.84 20.83 -32.19
CA HIS A 436 -18.76 20.21 -32.93
C HIS A 436 -17.96 19.29 -32.00
N PRO A 437 -17.58 18.09 -32.46
CA PRO A 437 -16.69 17.23 -31.70
C PRO A 437 -15.34 17.92 -31.48
N VAL A 438 -14.80 17.80 -30.27
CA VAL A 438 -13.51 18.36 -29.90
C VAL A 438 -12.72 17.38 -29.02
N ASP A 439 -11.43 17.28 -29.29
CA ASP A 439 -10.48 16.66 -28.39
C ASP A 439 -10.10 17.66 -27.30
N ILE A 440 -10.45 17.37 -26.06
CA ILE A 440 -10.01 18.09 -24.87
C ILE A 440 -8.68 17.47 -24.43
N VAL A 441 -7.61 18.25 -24.48
CA VAL A 441 -6.25 17.77 -24.20
C VAL A 441 -5.90 18.06 -22.75
N PHE A 442 -5.53 17.02 -22.00
CA PHE A 442 -5.09 17.12 -20.63
C PHE A 442 -3.62 16.73 -20.50
N THR A 443 -2.86 17.51 -19.76
CA THR A 443 -1.47 17.21 -19.45
C THR A 443 -1.13 17.65 -18.03
N VAL A 444 -0.11 17.03 -17.46
CA VAL A 444 0.42 17.42 -16.15
C VAL A 444 1.79 18.06 -16.35
N VAL A 445 1.95 19.28 -15.84
CA VAL A 445 3.20 20.05 -15.90
C VAL A 445 3.56 20.62 -14.54
N THR A 446 4.81 21.03 -14.35
CA THR A 446 5.18 21.76 -13.14
C THR A 446 4.72 23.22 -13.21
N ARG A 447 4.63 23.90 -12.07
CA ARG A 447 4.30 25.33 -12.00
C ARG A 447 5.24 26.21 -12.86
N LEU A 448 6.52 25.83 -12.95
CA LEU A 448 7.52 26.55 -13.77
C LEU A 448 7.26 26.38 -15.27
N GLU A 449 6.74 25.23 -15.68
CA GLU A 449 6.43 24.92 -17.08
C GLU A 449 5.10 25.51 -17.54
N LEU A 450 4.16 25.76 -16.62
CA LEU A 450 2.81 26.25 -16.93
C LEU A 450 2.84 27.52 -17.79
N ARG A 451 3.71 28.48 -17.45
CA ARG A 451 3.82 29.75 -18.20
C ARG A 451 4.26 29.50 -19.64
N ARG A 452 5.26 28.63 -19.84
CA ARG A 452 5.77 28.28 -21.17
C ARG A 452 4.70 27.55 -21.99
N LEU A 453 4.01 26.58 -21.39
CA LEU A 453 2.92 25.87 -22.05
C LEU A 453 1.81 26.82 -22.49
N LYS A 454 1.36 27.72 -21.60
CA LYS A 454 0.28 28.68 -21.93
C LYS A 454 0.64 29.55 -23.13
N ASN A 455 1.88 30.03 -23.19
CA ASN A 455 2.36 30.83 -24.32
C ASN A 455 2.35 30.02 -25.62
N MET A 456 2.93 28.81 -25.61
CA MET A 456 2.98 27.95 -26.79
C MET A 456 1.59 27.56 -27.31
N VAL A 457 0.62 27.34 -26.41
CA VAL A 457 -0.77 27.08 -26.82
C VAL A 457 -1.40 28.33 -27.43
N HIS A 458 -1.17 29.50 -26.84
CA HIS A 458 -1.71 30.77 -27.34
C HIS A 458 -1.12 31.17 -28.71
N ASP A 459 0.15 30.85 -28.96
CA ASP A 459 0.81 31.06 -30.24
C ASP A 459 0.19 30.20 -31.36
N ILE A 460 -0.29 29.00 -31.03
CA ILE A 460 -0.99 28.11 -31.97
C ILE A 460 -2.45 28.56 -32.14
N ASP A 461 -3.18 28.72 -31.04
CA ASP A 461 -4.58 29.11 -31.03
C ASP A 461 -4.85 30.18 -29.96
N PRO A 462 -4.94 31.46 -30.37
CA PRO A 462 -5.28 32.55 -29.46
C PRO A 462 -6.66 32.41 -28.80
N LYS A 463 -7.56 31.60 -29.38
CA LYS A 463 -8.92 31.34 -28.87
C LYS A 463 -9.00 30.09 -27.99
N ALA A 464 -7.88 29.41 -27.73
CA ALA A 464 -7.87 28.23 -26.88
C ALA A 464 -8.32 28.56 -25.44
N PHE A 465 -9.21 27.74 -24.90
CA PHE A 465 -9.62 27.82 -23.50
C PHE A 465 -8.74 26.89 -22.66
N ILE A 466 -8.04 27.47 -21.68
CA ILE A 466 -7.09 26.75 -20.82
C ILE A 466 -7.51 26.99 -19.38
N PHE A 467 -7.68 25.91 -18.61
CA PHE A 467 -7.86 25.98 -17.17
C PHE A 467 -6.96 24.99 -16.45
N THR A 468 -6.66 25.29 -15.19
CA THR A 468 -5.71 24.55 -14.38
C THR A 468 -6.37 23.99 -13.12
N SER A 469 -5.97 22.80 -12.72
CA SER A 469 -6.37 22.18 -11.46
C SER A 469 -5.13 21.75 -10.67
N ILE A 470 -5.17 21.97 -9.36
CA ILE A 470 -4.10 21.52 -8.46
C ILE A 470 -4.23 20.01 -8.32
N ILE A 471 -3.15 19.28 -8.63
CA ILE A 471 -3.10 17.83 -8.42
C ILE A 471 -2.41 17.59 -7.09
N LYS A 472 -3.17 17.14 -6.08
CA LYS A 472 -2.64 16.86 -4.74
C LYS A 472 -1.78 15.60 -4.70
N GLU A 473 -2.19 14.56 -5.42
CA GLU A 473 -1.48 13.30 -5.51
C GLU A 473 -1.55 12.78 -6.95
N ALA A 474 -0.43 12.33 -7.49
CA ALA A 474 -0.36 11.67 -8.79
C ALA A 474 0.58 10.46 -8.68
N ALA A 475 0.12 9.28 -9.12
CA ALA A 475 0.90 8.06 -9.11
C ALA A 475 0.78 7.33 -10.46
N GLY A 476 1.90 6.82 -10.97
CA GLY A 476 1.98 6.13 -12.28
C GLY A 476 2.08 7.07 -13.49
N GLY A 477 2.06 6.48 -14.70
CA GLY A 477 2.00 7.20 -15.99
C GLY A 477 3.32 7.81 -16.49
N VAL A 478 3.20 8.73 -17.47
CA VAL A 478 4.30 9.45 -18.17
C VAL A 478 4.83 10.64 -17.35
N LEU A 479 4.56 10.67 -16.04
CA LEU A 479 5.21 11.63 -15.15
C LEU A 479 6.69 11.32 -15.16
N LYS A 480 7.52 12.33 -15.48
CA LYS A 480 8.98 12.19 -15.54
C LYS A 480 9.42 11.47 -14.27
N ARG A 481 9.97 10.25 -14.41
CA ARG A 481 10.54 9.50 -13.28
C ARG A 481 11.42 10.48 -12.52
N ARG A 482 11.13 10.72 -11.22
CA ARG A 482 12.05 11.43 -10.33
C ARG A 482 13.43 10.84 -10.61
N ALA A 483 14.38 11.67 -11.02
CA ALA A 483 15.77 11.27 -10.98
C ALA A 483 16.00 10.83 -9.53
N ARG A 484 16.28 9.54 -9.32
CA ARG A 484 16.74 9.07 -8.02
C ARG A 484 18.06 9.79 -7.78
N HIS A 485 18.01 10.85 -6.98
CA HIS A 485 19.20 11.45 -6.39
C HIS A 485 19.58 10.65 -5.15
#